data_AF-A0A970HFB6-F1
#
_entry.id   AF-A0A970HFB6-F1
#
_cell.length_a   1.000
_cell.length_b   1.000
_cell.length_c   1.000
_cell.angle_alpha   90.00
_cell.angle_beta   90.00
_cell.angle_gamma   90.00
#
_symmetry.space_group_name_H-M   'P 1'
#
loop_
_entity.id
_entity.type
_entity.pdbx_description
1 polymer ?
#
loop_
_entity_poly.entity_id
_entity_poly.type
_entity_poly.pdbx_seq_one_letter_code
_entity_poly.pdbx_strand_id
1 'polypeptide(L)'
;MLRKRFDELVENAATAVFVFMFLVTAMQVILRFVFQRPFMWTEEAARFLYVWLTFLGAAVIMRDNEHITIDFLVKRLPRKVQLALSLCIRLAIVVYCVVVFMGSLIMIRINWDAPSSTMPNVVTMAHVYLAVPVGMTLLIYYVLRDLPAQARALFSKTASKEAKLEEVG
;
A
#
# COMPACT_ATOMS: atom_id res chain seq x y z
N MET A 1 7.67 20.08 5.72
CA MET A 1 7.20 19.67 7.07
C MET A 1 5.92 18.86 7.01
N LEU A 2 4.82 19.37 6.41
CA LEU A 2 3.53 18.65 6.30
C LEU A 2 3.63 17.23 5.69
N ARG A 3 4.43 17.07 4.62
CA ARG A 3 4.60 15.76 3.95
C ARG A 3 5.28 14.71 4.84
N LYS A 4 6.35 15.10 5.55
CA LYS A 4 7.05 14.20 6.47
C LYS A 4 6.13 13.76 7.61
N ARG A 5 5.35 14.69 8.17
CA ARG A 5 4.37 14.37 9.22
C ARG A 5 3.28 13.41 8.74
N PHE A 6 2.84 13.54 7.50
CA PHE A 6 1.86 12.61 6.92
C PHE A 6 2.47 11.21 6.76
N ASP A 7 3.68 11.12 6.23
CA ASP A 7 4.39 9.85 6.06
C ASP A 7 4.63 9.17 7.42
N GLU A 8 5.08 9.92 8.43
CA GLU A 8 5.27 9.47 9.82
C GLU A 8 3.95 9.00 10.45
N LEU A 9 2.82 9.66 10.14
CA LEU A 9 1.51 9.27 10.66
C LEU A 9 1.06 7.93 10.07
N VAL A 10 1.23 7.72 8.76
CA VAL A 10 0.88 6.45 8.10
C VAL A 10 1.75 5.31 8.64
N GLU A 11 3.04 5.56 8.82
CA GLU A 11 3.99 4.60 9.39
C GLU A 11 3.62 4.25 10.83
N ASN A 12 3.40 5.25 11.70
CA ASN A 12 2.98 5.04 13.08
C ASN A 12 1.64 4.30 13.17
N ALA A 13 0.70 4.57 12.26
CA ALA A 13 -0.57 3.84 12.19
C ALA A 13 -0.35 2.37 11.82
N ALA A 14 0.49 2.08 10.82
CA ALA A 14 0.84 0.72 10.45
C ALA A 14 1.52 -0.04 11.60
N THR A 15 2.47 0.61 12.29
CA THR A 15 3.14 0.04 13.47
C THR A 15 2.16 -0.23 14.60
N ALA A 16 1.24 0.70 14.88
CA ALA A 16 0.22 0.51 15.91
C ALA A 16 -0.69 -0.69 15.60
N VAL A 17 -1.16 -0.81 14.35
CA VAL A 17 -1.96 -1.96 13.90
C VAL A 17 -1.17 -3.26 14.03
N PHE A 18 0.11 -3.26 13.65
CA PHE A 18 0.98 -4.43 13.80
C PHE A 18 1.14 -4.85 15.27
N VAL A 19 1.47 -3.91 16.16
CA VAL A 19 1.63 -4.18 17.59
C VAL A 19 0.33 -4.73 18.18
N PHE A 20 -0.80 -4.13 17.84
CA PHE A 20 -2.09 -4.62 18.33
C PHE A 20 -2.42 -6.03 17.79
N MET A 21 -2.18 -6.30 16.50
CA MET A 21 -2.33 -7.64 15.92
C MET A 21 -1.42 -8.66 16.61
N PHE A 22 -0.18 -8.29 16.89
CA PHE A 22 0.78 -9.14 17.59
C PHE A 22 0.29 -9.47 19.01
N LEU A 23 -0.20 -8.49 19.76
CA LEU A 23 -0.72 -8.71 21.10
C LEU A 23 -1.96 -9.61 21.09
N VAL A 24 -2.87 -9.42 20.13
CA VAL A 24 -4.06 -10.27 19.98
C VAL A 24 -3.68 -11.72 19.63
N THR A 25 -2.74 -11.91 18.71
CA THR A 25 -2.27 -13.26 18.33
C THR A 25 -1.48 -13.94 19.45
N ALA A 26 -0.64 -13.19 20.18
CA ALA A 26 0.06 -13.69 21.36
C ALA A 26 -0.94 -14.11 22.47
N MET A 27 -1.96 -13.27 22.73
CA MET A 27 -3.04 -13.60 23.66
C MET A 27 -3.77 -14.88 23.22
N GLN A 28 -4.12 -15.01 21.94
CA GLN A 28 -4.76 -16.20 21.38
C GLN A 28 -3.93 -17.47 21.63
N VAL A 29 -2.62 -17.41 21.39
CA VAL A 29 -1.69 -18.52 21.63
C VAL A 29 -1.67 -18.88 23.12
N ILE A 30 -1.50 -17.89 24.01
CA ILE A 30 -1.47 -18.12 25.46
C ILE A 30 -2.79 -18.75 25.94
N LEU A 31 -3.93 -18.21 25.52
CA LEU A 31 -5.25 -18.72 25.90
C LEU A 31 -5.49 -20.15 25.43
N ARG A 32 -5.01 -20.49 24.23
CA ARG A 32 -5.16 -21.83 23.67
C ARG A 32 -4.28 -22.85 24.37
N PHE A 33 -3.00 -22.53 24.59
CA PHE A 33 -2.04 -23.51 25.09
C PHE A 33 -1.95 -23.55 26.62
N VAL A 34 -2.07 -22.42 27.30
CA VAL A 34 -1.99 -22.35 28.77
C VAL A 34 -3.36 -22.58 29.40
N PHE A 35 -4.38 -21.87 28.92
CA PHE A 35 -5.72 -21.88 29.54
C PHE A 35 -6.69 -22.89 28.91
N GLN A 36 -6.30 -23.56 27.81
CA GLN A 36 -7.12 -24.55 27.10
C GLN A 36 -8.52 -24.01 26.71
N ARG A 37 -8.66 -22.69 26.56
CA ARG A 37 -9.92 -22.01 26.24
C ARG A 37 -9.69 -21.05 25.06
N PRO A 38 -9.85 -21.52 23.81
CA PRO A 38 -9.69 -20.67 22.65
C PRO A 38 -10.87 -19.69 22.54
N PHE A 39 -10.58 -18.40 22.48
CA PHE A 39 -11.56 -17.38 22.15
C PHE A 39 -11.66 -17.21 20.64
N MET A 40 -12.80 -17.54 20.03
CA MET A 40 -12.92 -17.51 18.57
C MET A 40 -12.82 -16.09 17.98
N TRP A 41 -13.22 -15.06 18.73
CA TRP A 41 -13.14 -13.67 18.28
C TRP A 41 -11.71 -13.18 18.06
N THR A 42 -10.70 -13.75 18.75
CA THR A 42 -9.30 -13.31 18.60
C THR A 42 -8.74 -13.69 17.24
N GLU A 43 -9.18 -14.80 16.67
CA GLU A 43 -8.76 -15.24 15.33
C GLU A 43 -9.31 -14.30 14.25
N GLU A 44 -10.59 -13.94 14.37
CA GLU A 44 -11.25 -13.00 13.47
C GLU A 44 -10.64 -11.59 13.61
N ALA A 45 -10.37 -11.15 14.85
CA ALA A 45 -9.67 -9.88 15.13
C ALA A 45 -8.29 -9.81 14.45
N ALA A 46 -7.48 -10.86 14.62
CA ALA A 46 -6.15 -10.91 14.01
C ALA A 46 -6.22 -10.83 12.48
N ARG A 47 -7.20 -11.52 11.87
CA ARG A 47 -7.43 -11.47 10.42
C ARG A 47 -7.82 -10.06 9.95
N PHE A 48 -8.68 -9.37 10.68
CA PHE A 48 -9.09 -8.01 10.33
C PHE A 48 -7.93 -7.03 10.42
N LEU A 49 -7.14 -7.11 11.49
CA LEU A 49 -5.96 -6.28 11.67
C LEU A 49 -4.89 -6.58 10.61
N TYR A 50 -4.74 -7.83 10.22
CA TYR A 50 -3.83 -8.24 9.14
C TYR A 50 -4.20 -7.59 7.80
N VAL A 51 -5.49 -7.51 7.46
CA VAL A 51 -5.96 -6.82 6.25
C VAL A 51 -5.59 -5.33 6.29
N TRP A 52 -5.87 -4.66 7.41
CA TRP A 52 -5.47 -3.26 7.63
C TRP A 52 -3.96 -3.06 7.52
N LEU A 53 -3.18 -3.93 8.16
CA LEU A 53 -1.73 -3.90 8.11
C LEU A 53 -1.20 -4.09 6.69
N THR A 54 -1.79 -4.99 5.91
CA THR A 54 -1.37 -5.27 4.53
C THR A 54 -1.50 -4.02 3.66
N PHE A 55 -2.63 -3.32 3.74
CA PHE A 55 -2.88 -2.13 2.94
C PHE A 55 -2.08 -0.90 3.40
N LEU A 56 -1.97 -0.68 4.72
CA LEU A 56 -1.14 0.39 5.26
C LEU A 56 0.35 0.14 4.99
N GLY A 57 0.82 -1.10 5.18
CA GLY A 57 2.18 -1.52 4.91
C GLY A 57 2.54 -1.39 3.43
N ALA A 58 1.65 -1.78 2.51
CA ALA A 58 1.84 -1.57 1.08
C ALA A 58 2.01 -0.08 0.73
N ALA A 59 1.24 0.80 1.38
CA ALA A 59 1.39 2.24 1.20
C ALA A 59 2.73 2.77 1.73
N VAL A 60 3.21 2.26 2.88
CA VAL A 60 4.53 2.60 3.43
C VAL A 60 5.65 2.14 2.49
N ILE A 61 5.60 0.92 1.96
CA ILE A 61 6.62 0.41 1.02
C ILE A 61 6.63 1.20 -0.29
N MET A 62 5.44 1.57 -0.79
CA MET A 62 5.31 2.38 -2.01
C MET A 62 6.03 3.74 -1.88
N ARG A 63 6.02 4.35 -0.69
CA ARG A 63 6.75 5.60 -0.40
C ARG A 63 8.23 5.50 -0.77
N ASP A 64 8.84 4.35 -0.47
CA ASP A 64 10.28 4.15 -0.64
C ASP A 64 10.63 3.80 -2.10
N ASN A 65 9.65 3.89 -3.03
CA ASN A 65 9.75 3.52 -4.44
C ASN A 65 10.29 2.09 -4.66
N GLU A 66 10.15 1.22 -3.67
CA GLU A 66 10.47 -0.20 -3.76
C GLU A 66 9.36 -0.98 -4.50
N HIS A 67 8.74 -0.36 -5.49
CA HIS A 67 8.14 -1.16 -6.56
C HIS A 67 9.28 -1.95 -7.16
N ILE A 68 9.23 -3.28 -6.98
CA ILE A 68 10.20 -4.25 -7.47
C ILE A 68 10.23 -4.11 -8.99
N THR A 69 10.98 -3.13 -9.45
CA THR A 69 11.21 -2.86 -10.85
C THR A 69 12.34 -3.83 -11.20
N ILE A 70 12.19 -4.58 -12.29
CA ILE A 70 13.28 -5.42 -12.81
C ILE A 70 14.32 -4.47 -13.40
N ASP A 71 15.00 -3.77 -12.51
CA ASP A 71 15.94 -2.69 -12.78
C ASP A 71 17.02 -3.16 -13.74
N PHE A 72 17.41 -4.43 -13.63
CA PHE A 72 18.41 -5.04 -14.49
C PHE A 72 18.03 -5.03 -15.98
N LEU A 73 16.78 -5.37 -16.29
CA LEU A 73 16.31 -5.44 -17.68
C LEU A 73 15.97 -4.04 -18.22
N VAL A 74 15.37 -3.20 -17.38
CA VAL A 74 15.02 -1.82 -17.74
C VAL A 74 16.28 -0.99 -18.00
N LYS A 75 17.35 -1.14 -17.19
CA LYS A 75 18.62 -0.38 -17.36
C LYS A 75 19.34 -0.68 -18.68
N ARG A 76 19.08 -1.82 -19.33
CA ARG A 76 19.65 -2.18 -20.65
C ARG A 76 18.91 -1.56 -21.83
N LEU A 77 17.70 -1.03 -21.64
CA LEU A 77 16.89 -0.47 -22.72
C LEU A 77 17.30 0.97 -23.09
N PRO A 78 16.97 1.44 -24.31
CA PRO A 78 17.11 2.85 -24.67
C PRO A 78 16.29 3.73 -23.74
N ARG A 79 16.81 4.90 -23.40
CA ARG A 79 16.22 5.81 -22.39
C ARG A 79 14.77 6.24 -22.68
N LYS A 80 14.41 6.39 -23.96
CA LYS A 80 13.03 6.69 -24.40
C LYS A 80 12.07 5.53 -24.07
N VAL A 81 12.53 4.28 -24.16
CA VAL A 81 11.75 3.09 -23.83
C VAL A 81 11.63 2.91 -22.31
N GLN A 82 12.70 3.17 -21.56
CA GLN A 82 12.65 3.19 -20.09
C GLN A 82 11.59 4.18 -19.58
N LEU A 83 11.54 5.37 -20.19
CA LEU A 83 10.56 6.41 -19.92
C LEU A 83 9.13 5.93 -20.19
N ALA A 84 8.86 5.48 -21.41
CA ALA A 84 7.54 5.00 -21.80
C ALA A 84 7.08 3.86 -20.87
N LEU A 85 7.96 2.89 -20.59
CA LEU A 85 7.66 1.77 -19.71
C LEU A 85 7.36 2.22 -18.28
N SER A 86 8.15 3.15 -17.73
CA SER A 86 7.90 3.70 -16.38
C SER A 86 6.55 4.40 -16.27
N LEU A 87 6.16 5.17 -17.31
CA LEU A 87 4.88 5.85 -17.36
C LEU A 87 3.72 4.86 -17.52
N CYS A 88 3.88 3.84 -18.37
CA CYS A 88 2.91 2.77 -18.56
C CYS A 88 2.68 1.97 -17.27
N ILE A 89 3.73 1.60 -16.55
CA ILE A 89 3.62 0.89 -15.26
C ILE A 89 2.86 1.74 -14.25
N ARG A 90 3.20 3.03 -14.13
CA ARG A 90 2.50 3.94 -13.22
C ARG A 90 1.03 4.11 -13.57
N LEU A 91 0.72 4.27 -14.84
CA LEU A 91 -0.66 4.35 -15.31
C LEU A 91 -1.41 3.06 -14.99
N ALA A 92 -0.80 1.90 -15.22
CA ALA A 92 -1.38 0.60 -14.89
C ALA A 92 -1.65 0.46 -13.38
N ILE A 93 -0.73 0.93 -12.52
CA ILE A 93 -0.92 0.95 -11.06
C ILE A 93 -2.10 1.85 -10.69
N VAL A 94 -2.19 3.07 -11.24
CA VAL A 94 -3.31 3.97 -10.96
C VAL A 94 -4.64 3.36 -11.39
N VAL A 95 -4.70 2.78 -12.59
CA VAL A 95 -5.89 2.09 -13.10
C VAL A 95 -6.27 0.92 -12.18
N TYR A 96 -5.30 0.09 -11.79
CA TYR A 96 -5.52 -0.99 -10.84
C TYR A 96 -6.09 -0.47 -9.51
N CYS A 97 -5.48 0.56 -8.92
CA CYS A 97 -5.95 1.14 -7.67
C CYS A 97 -7.38 1.69 -7.78
N VAL A 98 -7.73 2.36 -8.89
CA VAL A 98 -9.08 2.88 -9.12
C VAL A 98 -10.11 1.74 -9.26
N VAL A 99 -9.80 0.70 -10.02
CA VAL A 99 -10.70 -0.46 -10.20
C VAL A 99 -10.95 -1.15 -8.86
N VAL A 100 -9.89 -1.40 -8.08
CA VAL A 100 -10.01 -2.04 -6.77
C VAL A 100 -10.74 -1.14 -5.77
N PHE A 101 -10.49 0.18 -5.80
CA PHE A 101 -11.22 1.15 -4.99
C PHE A 101 -12.73 1.08 -5.27
N MET A 102 -13.14 1.13 -6.54
CA MET A 102 -14.57 1.05 -6.90
C MET A 102 -15.20 -0.28 -6.47
N GLY A 103 -14.50 -1.40 -6.70
CA GLY A 103 -14.96 -2.72 -6.25
C GLY A 103 -15.11 -2.80 -4.73
N SER A 104 -14.21 -2.16 -3.98
CA SER A 104 -14.27 -2.15 -2.52
C SER A 104 -15.50 -1.41 -1.98
N LEU A 105 -15.93 -0.32 -2.63
CA LEU A 105 -17.14 0.41 -2.23
C LEU A 105 -18.41 -0.44 -2.38
N ILE A 106 -18.46 -1.27 -3.42
CA ILE A 106 -19.56 -2.22 -3.62
C ILE A 106 -19.56 -3.25 -2.49
N MET A 107 -18.39 -3.81 -2.15
CA MET A 107 -18.26 -4.78 -1.06
C MET A 107 -18.64 -4.18 0.30
N ILE A 108 -18.26 -2.93 0.58
CA ILE A 108 -18.63 -2.21 1.80
C ILE A 108 -20.16 -2.08 1.91
N ARG A 109 -20.83 -1.72 0.81
CA ARG A 109 -22.30 -1.56 0.80
C ARG A 109 -23.02 -2.88 1.04
N ILE A 110 -22.58 -3.96 0.40
CA ILE A 110 -23.22 -5.28 0.54
C ILE A 110 -23.01 -5.85 1.95
N ASN A 111 -21.86 -5.56 2.57
CA ASN A 111 -21.48 -6.11 3.86
C ASN A 111 -21.71 -5.14 5.03
N TRP A 112 -22.49 -4.07 4.82
CA TRP A 112 -22.74 -3.07 5.86
C TRP A 112 -23.53 -3.66 7.03
N ASP A 113 -24.58 -4.41 6.71
CA ASP A 113 -25.47 -5.05 7.68
C ASP A 113 -25.10 -6.53 7.93
N ALA A 114 -23.96 -6.98 7.40
CA ALA A 114 -23.46 -8.34 7.60
C ALA A 114 -22.67 -8.42 8.92
N PRO A 115 -23.22 -9.01 10.00
CA PRO A 115 -22.50 -9.15 11.26
C PRO A 115 -21.29 -10.08 11.10
N SER A 116 -20.22 -9.80 11.84
CA SER A 116 -19.08 -10.71 11.95
C SER A 116 -19.49 -12.06 12.53
N SER A 117 -18.80 -13.14 12.14
CA SER A 117 -19.20 -14.50 12.54
C SER A 117 -19.00 -14.77 14.04
N THR A 118 -18.05 -14.08 14.67
CA THR A 118 -17.59 -14.39 16.02
C THR A 118 -17.28 -13.18 16.89
N MET A 119 -17.18 -11.98 16.31
CA MET A 119 -17.05 -10.72 17.05
C MET A 119 -18.41 -10.17 17.51
N PRO A 120 -18.43 -9.34 18.57
CA PRO A 120 -19.66 -8.67 19.02
C PRO A 120 -20.23 -7.78 17.90
N ASN A 121 -21.55 -7.59 17.88
CA ASN A 121 -22.36 -6.85 16.87
C ASN A 121 -21.92 -5.41 16.52
N VAL A 122 -20.81 -4.92 17.09
CA VAL A 122 -20.20 -3.63 16.80
C VAL A 122 -19.25 -3.66 15.59
N VAL A 123 -18.71 -4.82 15.20
CA VAL A 123 -17.80 -4.93 14.02
C VAL A 123 -18.48 -5.73 12.91
N THR A 124 -18.85 -5.04 11.83
CA THR A 124 -19.35 -5.66 10.60
C THR A 124 -18.23 -5.88 9.60
N MET A 125 -18.42 -6.80 8.66
CA MET A 125 -17.43 -7.08 7.61
C MET A 125 -17.08 -5.86 6.75
N ALA A 126 -17.99 -4.87 6.67
CA ALA A 126 -17.70 -3.57 6.06
C ALA A 126 -16.47 -2.86 6.63
N HIS A 127 -16.17 -3.01 7.94
CA HIS A 127 -14.99 -2.40 8.57
C HIS A 127 -13.67 -2.97 8.05
N VAL A 128 -13.68 -4.24 7.65
CA VAL A 128 -12.53 -4.90 7.03
C VAL A 128 -12.35 -4.39 5.61
N TYR A 129 -13.44 -4.28 4.86
CA TYR A 129 -13.41 -3.78 3.50
C TYR A 129 -13.01 -2.30 3.41
N LEU A 130 -13.20 -1.50 4.47
CA LEU A 130 -12.72 -0.11 4.56
C LEU A 130 -11.20 0.02 4.51
N ALA A 131 -10.44 -1.03 4.86
CA ALA A 131 -8.99 -1.03 4.71
C ALA A 131 -8.55 -0.85 3.25
N VAL A 132 -9.34 -1.40 2.31
CA VAL A 132 -9.04 -1.41 0.88
C VAL A 132 -9.09 0.01 0.27
N PRO A 133 -10.19 0.80 0.38
CA PRO A 133 -10.23 2.14 -0.19
C PRO A 133 -9.23 3.08 0.48
N VAL A 134 -8.94 2.90 1.78
CA VAL A 134 -7.90 3.67 2.47
C VAL A 134 -6.53 3.37 1.87
N GLY A 135 -6.16 2.09 1.76
CA GLY A 135 -4.90 1.66 1.14
C GLY A 135 -4.75 2.14 -0.31
N MET A 136 -5.78 1.95 -1.13
CA MET A 136 -5.75 2.36 -2.54
C MET A 136 -5.61 3.88 -2.69
N THR A 137 -6.27 4.66 -1.83
CA THR A 137 -6.15 6.13 -1.83
C THR A 137 -4.72 6.55 -1.47
N LEU A 138 -4.12 5.94 -0.45
CA LEU A 138 -2.73 6.20 -0.07
C LEU A 138 -1.75 5.82 -1.19
N LEU A 139 -1.95 4.67 -1.85
CA LEU A 139 -1.13 4.24 -2.97
C LEU A 139 -1.20 5.23 -4.15
N ILE A 140 -2.41 5.68 -4.52
CA ILE A 140 -2.60 6.70 -5.56
C ILE A 140 -1.87 8.00 -5.16
N TYR A 141 -2.00 8.42 -3.90
CA TYR A 141 -1.31 9.61 -3.39
C TYR A 141 0.22 9.52 -3.55
N TYR A 142 0.84 8.38 -3.18
CA TYR A 142 2.28 8.18 -3.33
C TYR A 142 2.72 8.14 -4.81
N VAL A 143 1.96 7.44 -5.67
CA VAL A 143 2.26 7.37 -7.10
C VAL A 143 2.22 8.76 -7.75
N LEU A 144 1.21 9.57 -7.42
CA LEU A 144 1.08 10.94 -7.93
C LEU A 144 2.15 11.87 -7.36
N ARG A 145 2.54 11.69 -6.09
CA ARG A 145 3.60 12.47 -5.44
C ARG A 145 4.95 12.31 -6.13
N ASP A 146 5.28 11.11 -6.59
CA ASP A 146 6.60 10.80 -7.15
C ASP A 146 6.73 11.14 -8.64
N LEU A 147 5.61 11.39 -9.31
CA LEU A 147 5.54 11.74 -10.73
C LEU A 147 6.42 12.96 -11.11
N PRO A 148 6.39 14.09 -10.38
CA PRO A 148 7.14 15.30 -10.77
C PRO A 148 8.64 15.20 -10.49
N ALA A 149 9.05 14.39 -9.51
CA ALA A 149 10.45 14.18 -9.18
C ALA A 149 11.13 13.33 -10.25
N GLN A 150 10.45 12.28 -10.73
CA GLN A 150 10.94 11.45 -11.82
C GLN A 150 10.99 12.19 -13.14
N ALA A 151 9.93 12.94 -13.48
CA ALA A 151 9.94 13.78 -14.68
C ALA A 151 11.19 14.67 -14.70
N ARG A 152 11.53 15.34 -13.59
CA ARG A 152 12.73 16.18 -13.45
C ARG A 152 14.06 15.42 -13.50
N ALA A 153 14.17 14.28 -12.81
CA ALA A 153 15.35 13.43 -12.86
C ALA A 153 15.62 12.88 -14.28
N LEU A 154 14.55 12.71 -15.05
CA LEU A 154 14.59 12.29 -16.44
C LEU A 154 15.04 13.42 -17.37
N PHE A 155 14.50 14.63 -17.25
CA PHE A 155 14.89 15.80 -18.05
C PHE A 155 16.33 16.29 -17.77
N SER A 156 16.79 16.30 -16.51
CA SER A 156 18.14 16.79 -16.17
C SER A 156 19.27 15.94 -16.75
N LYS A 157 19.12 14.61 -16.78
CA LYS A 157 20.12 13.71 -17.39
C LYS A 157 20.05 13.68 -18.92
N THR A 158 18.95 14.12 -19.54
CA THR A 158 18.84 14.25 -21.01
C THR A 158 19.68 15.44 -21.49
N ALA A 159 19.55 16.60 -20.83
CA ALA A 159 20.35 17.79 -21.12
C ALA A 159 21.87 17.52 -20.98
N SER A 160 22.28 16.74 -19.97
CA SER A 160 23.69 16.38 -19.77
C SER A 160 24.25 15.41 -20.82
N LYS A 161 23.40 14.63 -21.50
CA LYS A 161 23.84 13.71 -22.58
C LYS A 161 23.87 14.42 -23.93
N GLU A 162 22.94 15.33 -24.19
CA GLU A 162 22.91 16.15 -25.41
C GLU A 162 24.09 17.13 -25.45
N ALA A 163 24.40 17.79 -24.33
CA ALA A 163 25.58 18.66 -24.21
C ALA A 163 26.91 17.91 -24.47
N LYS A 164 27.02 16.64 -24.06
CA LYS A 164 28.22 15.81 -24.32
C LYS A 164 28.32 15.31 -25.76
N LEU A 165 27.24 15.33 -26.54
CA LEU A 165 27.25 14.95 -27.95
C LEU A 165 27.55 16.15 -28.86
N GLU A 166 27.18 17.36 -28.43
CA GLU A 166 27.55 18.61 -29.13
C GLU A 166 29.02 19.01 -28.93
N GLU A 167 29.66 18.64 -27.81
CA GLU A 167 31.11 18.89 -27.62
C GLU A 167 32.02 17.91 -28.39
N VAL A 168 31.48 16.84 -28.96
CA VAL A 168 32.25 15.76 -29.62
C VAL A 168 32.01 15.72 -31.14
N GLY A 169 31.04 16.50 -31.66
CA GLY A 169 30.77 16.67 -33.09
C GLY A 169 31.36 17.96 -33.64
#